data_AF-A0A496VMN5-F1
#
_entry.id   AF-A0A496VMN5-F1
#
_cell.length_a   1.000
_cell.length_b   1.000
_cell.length_c   1.000
_cell.angle_alpha   90.00
_cell.angle_beta   90.00
_cell.angle_gamma   90.00
#
_symmetry.space_group_name_H-M   'P 1'
#
loop_
_entity.id
_entity.type
_entity.pdbx_description
1 polymer ?
#
loop_
_entity_poly.entity_id
_entity_poly.type
_entity_poly.pdbx_seq_one_letter_code
_entity_poly.pdbx_strand_id
1 'polypeptide(L)' 'MVDKIYNLIILGKIVEGYNVEIIQEKLAIIFDIDLKKIPKLLKKPTIIRKNLSYDVALEYKNGLEQIGVLCKISP' A
#
# COMPACT_ATOMS: atom_id res chain seq x y z
N MET A 1 0.91 -4.03 27.72
CA MET A 1 0.21 -3.94 26.41
C MET A 1 1.28 -3.91 25.34
N VAL A 2 1.31 -4.89 24.45
CA VAL A 2 2.28 -4.90 23.35
C VAL A 2 1.73 -3.93 22.31
N ASP A 3 2.34 -2.76 22.22
CA ASP A 3 2.19 -1.86 21.08
C ASP A 3 2.65 -2.65 19.85
N LYS A 4 1.72 -3.36 19.22
CA LYS A 4 2.01 -4.15 18.04
C LYS A 4 2.12 -3.15 16.91
N ILE A 5 3.37 -2.94 16.52
CA ILE A 5 3.75 -2.02 15.50
C ILE A 5 3.56 -2.73 14.15
N TYR A 6 2.56 -2.31 13.37
CA TYR A 6 2.30 -2.91 12.07
C TYR A 6 2.95 -2.12 10.95
N ASN A 7 3.47 -2.86 9.97
CA ASN A 7 4.09 -2.37 8.77
C ASN A 7 3.17 -2.68 7.58
N LEU A 8 2.90 -1.67 6.77
CA LEU A 8 2.10 -1.78 5.56
C LEU A 8 3.02 -2.00 4.36
N ILE A 9 2.93 -3.19 3.79
CA ILE A 9 3.74 -3.64 2.65
C ILE A 9 2.84 -3.72 1.42
N ILE A 10 3.14 -2.99 0.35
CA ILE A 10 2.53 -3.27 -0.95
C ILE A 10 3.29 -4.44 -1.56
N LEU A 11 2.58 -5.47 -2.02
CA LEU A 11 3.20 -6.62 -2.66
C LEU A 11 3.64 -6.35 -4.10
N GLY A 12 3.27 -5.19 -4.65
CA GLY A 12 3.55 -4.89 -6.06
C GLY A 12 2.61 -5.59 -7.04
N LYS A 13 1.63 -6.32 -6.52
CA LYS A 13 0.61 -6.99 -7.32
C LYS A 13 -0.62 -6.11 -7.42
N ILE A 14 -1.22 -6.15 -8.59
CA ILE A 14 -2.41 -5.40 -8.94
C ILE A 14 -3.45 -6.41 -9.38
N VAL A 15 -4.70 -6.20 -8.96
CA VAL A 15 -5.82 -7.07 -9.32
C VAL A 15 -6.02 -7.04 -10.83
N GLU A 16 -6.21 -8.20 -11.45
CA GLU A 16 -6.52 -8.32 -12.87
C GLU A 16 -7.77 -7.48 -13.21
N GLY A 17 -7.64 -6.60 -14.20
CA GLY A 17 -8.69 -5.64 -14.58
C GLY A 17 -8.46 -4.20 -14.08
N TYR A 18 -7.48 -3.96 -13.21
CA TYR A 18 -7.11 -2.60 -12.79
C TYR A 18 -5.88 -2.06 -13.54
N ASN A 19 -5.96 -0.80 -13.96
CA ASN A 19 -4.86 -0.12 -14.63
C ASN A 19 -3.77 0.27 -13.63
N VAL A 20 -2.55 -0.18 -13.91
CA VAL A 20 -1.37 0.09 -13.09
C VAL A 20 -1.12 1.59 -12.90
N GLU A 21 -1.32 2.38 -13.94
CA GLU A 21 -1.17 3.84 -13.91
C GLU A 21 -2.20 4.51 -12.98
N ILE A 22 -3.48 4.13 -13.09
CA ILE A 22 -4.56 4.68 -12.23
C ILE A 22 -4.32 4.34 -10.76
N ILE A 23 -3.86 3.12 -10.51
CA ILE A 23 -3.46 2.68 -9.18
C ILE A 23 -2.31 3.52 -8.64
N GLN A 24 -1.30 3.77 -9.47
CA GLN A 24 -0.14 4.57 -9.08
C GLN A 24 -0.55 6.00 -8.75
N GLU A 25 -1.46 6.59 -9.52
CA GLU A 25 -1.99 7.93 -9.25
C GLU A 25 -2.75 7.99 -7.93
N LYS A 26 -3.68 7.06 -7.71
CA LYS A 26 -4.45 7.00 -6.46
C LYS A 26 -3.55 6.77 -5.26
N LEU A 27 -2.57 5.88 -5.38
CA LEU A 27 -1.65 5.56 -4.30
C LEU A 27 -0.69 6.72 -4.01
N ALA A 28 -0.22 7.42 -5.04
CA ALA A 28 0.56 8.65 -4.90
C ALA A 28 -0.22 9.75 -4.16
N ILE A 29 -1.50 9.95 -4.47
CA ILE A 29 -2.35 10.94 -3.80
C ILE A 29 -2.62 10.55 -2.34
N ILE A 30 -2.92 9.27 -2.07
CA ILE A 30 -3.23 8.79 -0.71
C ILE A 30 -2.00 8.87 0.20
N PHE A 31 -0.82 8.59 -0.33
CA PHE A 31 0.41 8.52 0.45
C PHE A 31 1.31 9.74 0.32
N ASP A 32 0.94 10.71 -0.50
CA ASP A 32 1.79 11.88 -0.85
C ASP A 32 3.18 11.44 -1.33
N ILE A 33 3.22 10.41 -2.20
CA ILE A 33 4.46 9.84 -2.75
C ILE A 33 4.52 10.12 -4.24
N ASP A 34 5.72 10.43 -4.73
CA ASP A 34 5.96 10.70 -6.14
C ASP A 34 5.55 9.53 -7.05
N LEU A 35 4.61 9.81 -7.96
CA LEU A 35 4.08 8.92 -8.98
C LEU A 35 5.17 8.17 -9.75
N LYS A 36 6.34 8.78 -9.98
CA LYS A 36 7.45 8.16 -10.74
C LYS A 36 8.16 7.07 -9.94
N LYS A 37 8.04 7.08 -8.60
CA LYS A 37 8.65 6.07 -7.73
C LYS A 37 7.71 4.91 -7.45
N ILE A 38 6.39 5.12 -7.47
CA ILE A 38 5.38 4.06 -7.27
C ILE A 38 5.54 2.86 -8.24
N PRO A 39 5.74 3.01 -9.57
CA PRO A 39 5.96 1.87 -10.47
C PRO A 39 7.20 1.06 -10.12
N LYS A 40 8.27 1.77 -9.74
CA LYS A 40 9.54 1.13 -9.35
C LYS A 40 9.39 0.39 -8.01
N LEU A 41 8.51 0.91 -7.15
CA LEU A 41 8.12 0.32 -5.88
C LEU A 41 7.16 -0.87 -6.06
N LEU A 42 6.21 -0.81 -7.00
CA LEU A 42 5.29 -1.91 -7.33
C LEU A 42 5.99 -3.08 -8.05
N LYS A 43 7.20 -2.90 -8.60
CA LYS A 43 7.98 -4.04 -9.11
C LYS A 43 8.44 -4.99 -8.01
N LYS A 44 8.41 -4.58 -6.74
CA LYS A 44 8.91 -5.35 -5.59
C LYS A 44 7.94 -5.22 -4.42
N PRO A 45 7.93 -6.15 -3.46
CA PRO A 45 7.26 -5.87 -2.19
C PRO A 45 7.95 -4.68 -1.52
N THR A 46 7.26 -3.56 -1.37
CA THR A 46 7.79 -2.35 -0.72
C THR A 46 7.01 -2.00 0.53
N ILE A 47 7.71 -1.49 1.54
CA ILE A 47 7.07 -0.99 2.75
C ILE A 47 6.75 0.49 2.52
N ILE A 48 5.47 0.84 2.48
CA ILE A 48 5.02 2.22 2.30
C ILE A 48 5.00 2.96 3.63
N ARG A 49 4.50 2.30 4.66
CA ARG A 49 4.47 2.85 6.01
C ARG A 49 4.91 1.80 7.01
N LYS A 50 5.73 2.27 7.94
CA LYS A 50 6.16 1.55 9.12
C LYS A 50 5.58 2.24 10.32
N ASN A 51 5.48 1.53 11.42
CA ASN A 51 5.07 2.12 12.69
C ASN A 51 3.60 2.54 12.78
N LEU A 52 2.70 1.71 12.23
CA LEU A 52 1.26 1.95 12.28
C LEU A 52 0.57 1.07 13.31
N SER A 53 -0.44 1.61 13.98
CA SER A 53 -1.39 0.81 14.74
C SER A 53 -2.20 -0.09 13.80
N TYR A 54 -2.72 -1.20 14.33
CA TYR A 54 -3.52 -2.16 13.56
C TYR A 54 -4.68 -1.49 12.82
N ASP A 55 -5.38 -0.59 13.51
CA ASP A 55 -6.53 0.15 12.97
C ASP A 55 -6.16 0.95 11.72
N VAL A 56 -5.09 1.74 11.82
CA VAL A 56 -4.57 2.54 10.71
C VAL A 56 -4.07 1.64 9.58
N ALA A 57 -3.36 0.55 9.90
CA ALA A 57 -2.90 -0.41 8.90
C ALA A 57 -4.07 -1.09 8.17
N LEU A 58 -5.17 -1.35 8.87
CA LEU A 58 -6.41 -1.92 8.32
C LEU A 58 -7.10 -0.92 7.39
N GLU A 59 -7.24 0.35 7.79
CA GLU A 59 -7.82 1.40 6.94
C GLU A 59 -7.04 1.56 5.63
N TYR A 60 -5.71 1.62 5.72
CA TYR A 60 -4.86 1.68 4.53
C TYR A 60 -4.99 0.44 3.66
N LYS A 61 -5.01 -0.75 4.27
CA LYS A 61 -5.23 -2.00 3.52
C LYS A 61 -6.58 -1.94 2.78
N ASN A 62 -7.64 -1.53 3.45
CA ASN A 62 -8.98 -1.50 2.88
C ASN A 62 -9.07 -0.49 1.71
N GLY A 63 -8.51 0.71 1.88
CA GLY A 63 -8.44 1.71 0.82
C GLY A 63 -7.62 1.24 -0.39
N LEU A 64 -6.53 0.51 -0.14
CA LEU A 64 -5.68 -0.08 -1.19
C LEU A 64 -6.37 -1.23 -1.92
N GLU A 65 -7.08 -2.09 -1.19
CA GLU A 65 -7.84 -3.21 -1.75
C GLU A 65 -8.99 -2.70 -2.63
N GLN A 66 -9.67 -1.61 -2.23
CA GLN A 66 -10.72 -0.96 -3.03
C GLN A 66 -10.23 -0.39 -4.37
N ILE A 67 -8.97 0.06 -4.42
CA ILE A 67 -8.37 0.57 -5.67
C ILE A 67 -7.70 -0.54 -6.48
N GLY A 68 -7.79 -1.80 -6.05
CA GLY A 68 -7.24 -2.95 -6.77
C GLY A 68 -5.76 -3.24 -6.49
N VAL A 69 -5.23 -2.77 -5.36
CA VAL A 69 -3.83 -2.95 -4.97
C VAL A 69 -3.70 -4.03 -3.91
N LEU A 70 -2.80 -5.00 -4.14
CA LEU A 70 -2.49 -6.02 -3.17
C LEU A 70 -1.50 -5.51 -2.12
N CYS A 71 -2.01 -5.37 -0.90
CA CYS A 71 -1.24 -4.97 0.27
C CYS A 71 -1.27 -6.06 1.34
N LYS A 72 -0.20 -6.11 2.13
CA LYS A 72 0.00 -7.03 3.24
C LYS A 72 0.37 -6.23 4.48
N ILE A 73 -0.33 -6.50 5.57
CA ILE A 73 0.01 -5.99 6.89
C ILE A 73 0.95 -7.03 7.53
N SER A 74 2.12 -6.60 7.98
CA SER A 74 3.05 -7.41 8.78
C SER A 74 3.16 -6.83 10.18
N PRO A 75 3.13 -7.64 11.25
CA PRO A 75 3.59 -7.21 12.57
C PRO A 75 5.11 -6.97 12.59
#